data_AF-A0A427YDY5-F1
#
_entry.id   AF-A0A427YDY5-F1
#
_cell.length_a   1.000
_cell.length_b   1.000
_cell.length_c   1.000
_cell.angle_alpha   90.00
_cell.angle_beta   90.00
_cell.angle_gamma   90.00
#
_symmetry.space_group_name_H-M   'P 1'
#
loop_
_entity.id
_entity.type
_entity.pdbx_description
1 polymer ?
#
loop_
_entity_poly.entity_id
_entity_poly.type
_entity_poly.pdbx_seq_one_letter_code
_entity_poly.pdbx_strand_id
1 'polypeptide(L)'
;MSDSTAQTVRQLKIKTGVVKRLFKEEKTYRVEAEDQRKVLAKLKNEDADGADIRNAERVLKDSEQMIPRTRKSLEDAVLALQDMVDALAAEPSLSETPEYTAAKLQLEEVDAAWKVNGA
;
A
#
# COMPACT_ATOMS: atom_id res chain seq x y z
N MET A 1 -8.78 33.01 9.24
CA MET A 1 -7.58 32.17 9.33
C MET A 1 -7.81 30.82 10.02
N SER A 2 -8.77 30.67 10.95
CA SER A 2 -9.02 29.40 11.66
C SER A 2 -9.67 28.30 10.81
N ASP A 3 -10.62 28.65 9.93
CA ASP A 3 -11.42 27.66 9.19
C ASP A 3 -10.62 26.92 8.12
N SER A 4 -9.67 27.61 7.47
CA SER A 4 -8.79 27.02 6.46
C SER A 4 -7.80 26.02 7.06
N THR A 5 -7.31 26.27 8.28
CA THR A 5 -6.37 25.36 8.96
C THR A 5 -7.06 24.03 9.29
N ALA A 6 -8.27 24.09 9.85
CA ALA A 6 -9.07 22.91 10.16
C ALA A 6 -9.42 22.08 8.91
N GLN A 7 -9.74 22.75 7.80
CA GLN A 7 -9.97 22.09 6.51
C GLN A 7 -8.71 21.36 6.02
N THR A 8 -7.54 22.00 6.11
CA THR A 8 -6.26 21.39 5.71
C THR A 8 -5.91 20.17 6.56
N VAL A 9 -6.05 20.26 7.89
CA VAL A 9 -5.86 19.12 8.80
C VAL A 9 -6.79 17.96 8.45
N ARG A 10 -8.06 18.25 8.15
CA ARG A 10 -9.03 17.24 7.72
C ARG A 10 -8.60 16.56 6.42
N GLN A 11 -8.13 17.32 5.43
CA GLN A 11 -7.65 16.77 4.16
C GLN A 11 -6.43 15.87 4.35
N LEU A 12 -5.50 16.27 5.22
CA LEU A 12 -4.32 15.49 5.57
C LEU A 12 -4.71 14.12 6.16
N LYS A 13 -5.66 14.13 7.10
CA LYS A 13 -6.22 12.90 7.71
C LYS A 13 -6.89 12.00 6.67
N ILE A 14 -7.64 12.57 5.73
CA ILE A 14 -8.30 11.81 4.66
C ILE A 14 -7.26 11.12 3.77
N LYS A 15 -6.28 11.87 3.27
CA LYS A 15 -5.23 11.34 2.39
C LYS A 15 -4.37 10.28 3.08
N THR A 16 -4.00 10.52 4.34
CA THR A 16 -3.30 9.53 5.18
C THR A 16 -4.12 8.23 5.30
N GLY A 17 -5.43 8.36 5.53
CA GLY A 17 -6.32 7.20 5.59
C GLY A 17 -6.44 6.44 4.26
N VAL A 18 -6.38 7.12 3.12
CA VAL A 18 -6.35 6.49 1.79
C VAL A 18 -5.09 5.66 1.62
N VAL A 19 -3.91 6.26 1.87
CA VAL A 19 -2.61 5.56 1.79
C VAL A 19 -2.61 4.33 2.71
N LYS A 20 -3.05 4.48 3.96
CA LYS A 20 -3.09 3.38 4.93
C LYS A 20 -3.95 2.20 4.49
N ARG A 21 -5.11 2.46 3.85
CA ARG A 21 -5.99 1.39 3.35
C ARG A 21 -5.37 0.68 2.17
N LEU A 22 -4.90 1.43 1.17
CA LEU A 22 -4.29 0.86 -0.03
C LEU A 22 -3.02 0.07 0.30
N PHE A 23 -2.23 0.53 1.28
CA PHE A 23 -1.04 -0.19 1.73
C PHE A 23 -1.37 -1.53 2.38
N LYS A 24 -2.40 -1.57 3.23
CA LYS A 24 -2.88 -2.84 3.82
C LYS A 24 -3.47 -3.78 2.78
N GLU A 25 -4.21 -3.23 1.82
CA GLU A 25 -4.81 -3.98 0.72
C GLU A 25 -3.72 -4.63 -0.16
N GLU A 26 -2.73 -3.86 -0.60
CA GLU A 26 -1.59 -4.36 -1.37
C GLU A 26 -0.83 -5.45 -0.61
N LYS A 27 -0.57 -5.24 0.69
CA LYS A 27 0.05 -6.25 1.55
C LYS A 27 -0.77 -7.54 1.61
N THR A 28 -2.09 -7.45 1.71
CA THR A 28 -2.98 -8.61 1.76
C THR A 28 -2.88 -9.43 0.48
N TYR A 29 -2.95 -8.77 -0.68
CA TYR A 29 -2.83 -9.45 -1.98
C TYR A 29 -1.44 -10.07 -2.19
N ARG A 30 -0.37 -9.43 -1.72
CA ARG A 30 0.97 -10.01 -1.76
C ARG A 30 1.09 -11.29 -0.93
N VAL A 31 0.55 -11.29 0.29
CA VAL A 31 0.55 -12.48 1.16
C VAL A 31 -0.25 -13.60 0.51
N GLU A 32 -1.43 -13.31 -0.03
CA GLU A 32 -2.26 -14.29 -0.73
C GLU A 32 -1.52 -14.91 -1.93
N ALA A 33 -0.89 -14.09 -2.77
CA ALA A 33 -0.10 -14.57 -3.90
C ALA A 33 1.10 -15.42 -3.45
N GLU A 34 1.77 -15.05 -2.35
CA GLU A 34 2.86 -15.85 -1.79
C GLU A 34 2.37 -17.23 -1.31
N ASP A 35 1.21 -17.27 -0.64
CA ASP A 35 0.62 -18.52 -0.16
C ASP A 35 0.18 -19.42 -1.33
N GLN A 36 -0.43 -18.85 -2.38
CA GLN A 36 -0.76 -19.63 -3.60
C GLN A 36 0.50 -20.11 -4.32
N ARG A 37 1.58 -19.34 -4.30
CA ARG A 37 2.88 -19.74 -4.86
C ARG A 37 3.47 -20.92 -4.09
N LYS A 38 3.35 -20.95 -2.75
CA LYS A 38 3.75 -22.09 -1.92
C LYS A 38 2.93 -23.34 -2.25
N VAL A 39 1.61 -23.19 -2.43
CA VAL A 39 0.73 -24.30 -2.83
C VAL A 39 1.15 -24.88 -4.18
N LEU A 40 1.36 -24.02 -5.19
CA LEU A 40 1.82 -24.45 -6.51
C LEU A 40 3.19 -25.14 -6.44
N ALA A 41 4.14 -24.60 -5.68
CA ALA A 41 5.46 -25.19 -5.51
C ALA A 41 5.36 -26.58 -4.85
N LYS A 42 4.50 -26.73 -3.84
CA LYS A 42 4.26 -28.02 -3.19
C LYS A 42 3.70 -29.05 -4.18
N LEU A 43 2.66 -28.70 -4.96
CA LEU A 43 2.08 -29.61 -5.96
C LEU A 43 3.10 -30.04 -7.01
N LYS A 44 3.97 -29.12 -7.46
CA LYS A 44 5.07 -29.43 -8.39
C LYS A 44 6.12 -30.34 -7.78
N ASN A 45 6.45 -30.14 -6.50
CA ASN A 45 7.43 -30.98 -5.78
C ASN A 45 6.91 -32.39 -5.49
N GLU A 46 5.60 -32.54 -5.30
CA GLU A 46 4.93 -33.83 -5.04
C GLU A 46 4.57 -34.59 -6.34
N ASP A 47 4.95 -34.06 -7.52
CA ASP A 47 4.58 -34.60 -8.83
C ASP A 47 3.06 -34.88 -8.96
N ALA A 48 2.26 -33.93 -8.45
CA ALA A 48 0.81 -34.02 -8.47
C ALA A 48 0.25 -34.05 -9.90
N ASP A 49 -1.03 -34.41 -10.04
CA ASP A 49 -1.69 -34.48 -11.34
C ASP A 49 -1.64 -33.12 -12.08
N GLY A 50 -1.45 -33.19 -13.40
CA GLY A 50 -1.33 -31.99 -14.23
C GLY A 50 -2.56 -31.07 -14.20
N ALA A 51 -3.76 -31.60 -13.93
CA ALA A 51 -4.96 -30.78 -13.75
C ALA A 51 -4.91 -29.97 -12.46
N ASP A 52 -4.41 -30.56 -11.36
CA ASP A 52 -4.26 -29.87 -10.07
C ASP A 52 -3.23 -28.75 -10.17
N ILE A 53 -2.10 -29.01 -10.83
CA ILE A 53 -1.07 -27.98 -11.10
C ILE A 53 -1.65 -26.82 -11.91
N ARG A 54 -2.38 -27.11 -13.01
CA ARG A 54 -3.00 -26.07 -13.85
C ARG A 54 -4.03 -25.24 -13.08
N ASN A 55 -4.80 -25.88 -12.19
CA ASN A 55 -5.76 -25.15 -11.36
C ASN A 55 -5.04 -24.23 -10.37
N ALA A 56 -3.98 -24.70 -9.71
CA ALA A 56 -3.17 -23.87 -8.81
C ALA A 56 -2.49 -22.70 -9.53
N GLU A 57 -2.01 -22.89 -10.77
CA GLU A 57 -1.46 -21.81 -11.60
C GLU A 57 -2.52 -20.74 -11.92
N ARG A 58 -3.75 -21.15 -12.24
CA ARG A 58 -4.85 -20.21 -12.46
C ARG A 58 -5.16 -19.41 -11.20
N VAL A 59 -5.27 -20.08 -10.05
CA VAL A 59 -5.53 -19.42 -8.75
C VAL A 59 -4.41 -18.43 -8.41
N LEU A 60 -3.15 -18.82 -8.56
CA LEU A 60 -2.01 -17.91 -8.35
C LEU A 60 -2.10 -16.67 -9.24
N LYS A 61 -2.38 -16.85 -10.54
CA LYS A 61 -2.56 -15.74 -11.48
C LYS A 61 -3.71 -14.82 -11.06
N ASP A 62 -4.81 -15.42 -10.61
CA ASP A 62 -5.98 -14.66 -10.15
C ASP A 62 -5.69 -13.83 -8.90
N SER A 63 -4.84 -14.31 -7.99
CA SER A 63 -4.36 -13.55 -6.83
C SER A 63 -3.35 -12.46 -7.23
N GLU A 64 -2.44 -12.74 -8.17
CA GLU A 64 -1.40 -11.80 -8.61
C GLU A 64 -1.95 -10.59 -9.39
N GLN A 65 -3.04 -10.76 -10.15
CA GLN A 65 -3.55 -9.71 -11.04
C GLN A 65 -4.03 -8.45 -10.29
N MET A 66 -4.35 -8.55 -9.00
CA MET A 66 -4.81 -7.42 -8.19
C MET A 66 -3.67 -6.52 -7.72
N ILE A 67 -2.47 -7.09 -7.54
CA ILE A 67 -1.32 -6.40 -6.97
C ILE A 67 -0.92 -5.16 -7.79
N PRO A 68 -0.77 -5.22 -9.15
CA PRO A 68 -0.35 -4.06 -9.92
C PRO A 68 -1.33 -2.88 -9.84
N ARG A 69 -2.65 -3.17 -9.83
CA ARG A 69 -3.69 -2.13 -9.77
C ARG A 69 -3.69 -1.42 -8.42
N THR A 70 -3.67 -2.19 -7.33
CA THR A 70 -3.64 -1.63 -5.98
C THR A 70 -2.32 -0.92 -5.72
N ARG A 71 -1.21 -1.45 -6.25
CA ARG A 71 0.11 -0.81 -6.20
C ARG A 71 0.11 0.55 -6.87
N LYS A 72 -0.39 0.64 -8.10
CA LYS A 72 -0.47 1.91 -8.82
C LYS A 72 -1.33 2.94 -8.09
N SER A 73 -2.47 2.49 -7.56
CA SER A 73 -3.37 3.34 -6.76
C SER A 73 -2.69 3.84 -5.48
N LEU A 74 -1.89 2.99 -4.84
CA LEU A 74 -1.10 3.36 -3.65
C LEU A 74 -0.02 4.38 -4.00
N GLU A 75 0.70 4.21 -5.10
CA GLU A 75 1.71 5.17 -5.57
C GLU A 75 1.12 6.56 -5.81
N ASP A 76 -0.02 6.64 -6.50
CA ASP A 76 -0.70 7.91 -6.74
C ASP A 76 -1.18 8.56 -5.43
N ALA A 77 -1.65 7.76 -4.47
CA ALA A 77 -2.05 8.25 -3.15
C ALA A 77 -0.86 8.73 -2.30
N VAL A 78 0.29 8.03 -2.38
CA VAL A 78 1.53 8.40 -1.72
C VAL A 78 2.04 9.73 -2.24
N LEU A 79 2.12 9.90 -3.57
CA LEU A 79 2.51 11.16 -4.19
C LEU A 79 1.59 12.31 -3.74
N ALA A 80 0.28 12.10 -3.79
CA ALA A 80 -0.70 13.11 -3.40
C ALA A 80 -0.70 13.45 -1.89
N LEU A 81 -0.16 12.58 -1.03
CA LEU A 81 0.05 12.85 0.39
C LEU A 81 1.41 13.53 0.62
N GLN A 82 2.46 13.07 -0.08
CA GLN A 82 3.80 13.64 -0.03
C GLN A 82 3.78 15.12 -0.46
N ASP A 83 3.17 15.44 -1.60
CA ASP A 83 3.02 16.81 -2.09
C ASP A 83 2.36 17.72 -1.04
N MET A 84 1.36 17.19 -0.32
CA MET A 84 0.67 17.94 0.72
C MET A 84 1.54 18.09 1.98
N VAL A 85 2.28 17.07 2.37
CA VAL A 85 3.22 17.15 3.50
C VAL A 85 4.34 18.16 3.22
N ASP A 86 4.85 18.19 1.99
CA ASP A 86 5.92 19.10 1.59
C ASP A 86 5.41 20.56 1.54
N ALA A 87 4.22 20.78 0.99
CA ALA A 87 3.60 22.11 0.95
C ALA A 87 3.36 22.69 2.35
N LEU A 88 3.12 21.85 3.35
CA LEU A 88 2.82 22.28 4.72
C LEU A 88 4.03 22.33 5.64
N ALA A 89 5.21 21.91 5.18
CA ALA A 89 6.41 21.78 6.02
C ALA A 89 6.86 23.12 6.64
N ALA A 90 6.65 24.23 5.93
CA ALA A 90 7.03 25.57 6.36
C ALA A 90 5.97 26.28 7.22
N GLU A 91 4.82 25.66 7.50
CA GLU A 91 3.73 26.25 8.28
C GLU A 91 3.62 25.60 9.68
N PRO A 92 4.19 26.18 10.75
CA PRO A 92 4.21 25.56 12.08
C PRO A 92 2.81 25.20 12.63
N SER A 93 1.81 26.02 12.32
CA SER A 93 0.41 25.77 12.70
C SER A 93 -0.17 24.47 12.12
N LEU A 94 0.48 23.89 11.11
CA LEU A 94 0.10 22.63 10.47
C LEU A 94 1.16 21.54 10.67
N SER A 95 2.45 21.87 10.56
CA SER A 95 3.54 20.90 10.65
C SER A 95 3.76 20.35 12.07
N GLU A 96 3.29 21.07 13.11
CA GLU A 96 3.29 20.59 14.50
C GLU A 96 2.04 19.78 14.88
N THR A 97 1.10 19.59 13.94
CA THR A 97 -0.13 18.84 14.24
C THR A 97 0.12 17.34 14.31
N PRO A 98 -0.65 16.61 15.15
CA PRO A 98 -0.60 15.14 15.18
C PRO A 98 -0.91 14.51 13.82
N GLU A 99 -1.81 15.10 13.05
CA GLU A 99 -2.15 14.65 11.71
C GLU A 99 -0.96 14.73 10.75
N TYR A 100 -0.15 15.80 10.84
CA TYR A 100 1.05 15.94 10.01
C TYR A 100 2.11 14.91 10.36
N THR A 101 2.33 14.70 11.65
CA THR A 101 3.23 13.65 12.13
C THR A 101 2.75 12.26 11.66
N ALA A 102 1.44 11.98 11.76
CA ALA A 102 0.86 10.73 11.30
C ALA A 102 0.98 10.52 9.78
N ALA A 103 0.84 11.58 8.99
CA ALA A 103 1.03 11.54 7.55
C ALA A 103 2.48 11.16 7.18
N LYS A 104 3.47 11.81 7.83
CA LYS A 104 4.89 11.48 7.64
C LYS A 104 5.23 10.05 8.01
N LEU A 105 4.79 9.60 9.18
CA LEU A 105 5.01 8.23 9.63
C LEU A 105 4.39 7.21 8.65
N GLN A 106 3.22 7.51 8.09
CA GLN A 106 2.60 6.63 7.10
C GLN A 106 3.39 6.57 5.79
N LEU A 107 3.96 7.69 5.34
CA LEU A 107 4.83 7.74 4.16
C LEU A 107 6.14 6.95 4.40
N GLU A 108 6.76 7.14 5.57
CA GLU A 108 7.97 6.41 5.98
C GLU A 108 7.72 4.90 6.07
N GLU A 109 6.59 4.47 6.61
CA GLU A 109 6.21 3.04 6.68
C GLU A 109 6.12 2.41 5.28
N VAL A 110 5.49 3.13 4.34
CA VAL A 110 5.33 2.68 2.96
C VAL A 110 6.69 2.64 2.24
N ASP A 111 7.50 3.69 2.36
CA ASP A 111 8.85 3.77 1.78
C ASP A 111 9.77 2.67 2.30
N ALA A 112 9.78 2.44 3.62
CA ALA A 112 10.55 1.35 4.24
C ALA A 112 10.13 -0.01 3.68
N ALA A 113 8.82 -0.26 3.54
CA ALA A 113 8.32 -1.49 2.96
C ALA A 113 8.70 -1.64 1.48
N TRP A 114 8.75 -0.56 0.71
CA TRP A 114 9.14 -0.61 -0.71
C TRP A 114 10.62 -0.87 -0.90
N LYS A 115 11.48 -0.28 -0.06
CA LYS A 115 12.92 -0.53 -0.05
C LYS A 115 13.27 -1.98 0.28
N VAL A 116 12.57 -2.58 1.25
CA VAL A 116 12.75 -3.99 1.62
C VAL A 116 12.34 -4.93 0.49
N ASN A 117 11.31 -4.56 -0.29
CA ASN A 117 10.77 -5.42 -1.35
C ASN A 117 11.41 -5.21 -2.73
N GLY A 118 12.48 -4.40 -2.82
CA GLY A 118 13.24 -4.18 -4.05
C GLY A 118 12.42 -3.55 -5.17
N ALA A 119 12.36 -2.22 -5.20
CA ALA A 119 12.23 -1.48 -6.45
C ALA A 119 13.61 -1.41 -7.13
#